data_AF-A0A928I9X0-F1
#
_entry.id   AF-A0A928I9X0-F1
#
_cell.length_a   1.000
_cell.length_b   1.000
_cell.length_c   1.000
_cell.angle_alpha   90.00
_cell.angle_beta   90.00
_cell.angle_gamma   90.00
#
_symmetry.space_group_name_H-M   'P 1'
#
loop_
_entity.id
_entity.type
_entity.pdbx_description
1 polymer ?
#
loop_
_entity_poly.entity_id
_entity_poly.type
_entity_poly.pdbx_seq_one_letter_code
_entity_poly.pdbx_strand_id
1 'polypeptide(L)'
;MRFVKLLLASLLCALYLVSCGGNDANGETESANDGATANELDNENTEETPVETTQTPENADGILTINPDDYYKCIVFDLPEGDFRDVAVEYMRKQASIEWVCENGFSVVDKFENWSIGLEYKKGVTYHGITYTNAKSSLDEFMLFYKDGKVSMESGDSNSVVGNGCYSATQNATQQFDPDVAGTTNVLMPSYKEFEAKTVGDYKVPDGVKKTSDIIAANSQDDIYAAYSQLKKGDLILQKDDTKGMSHVRMVVEDPVIVTNATGKLNPSRSTVKTIEQTNAFDSTRTDGVNTTWYVDHVYSFSKLYETHYIPLTYESYSKERNEMEKPYLLLDTEITASVVAKKTFTSTVKSNFPIRFVKMDILDKDGNVVATKLKNNMPDSRTVSLRNSFSSIFDGLGSGDYTLVLTAGISRGSGELARVDFTLN
;
A
#
# COMPACT_ATOMS: atom_id res chain seq x y z
N MET A 1 -24.11 36.45 39.30
CA MET A 1 -23.18 35.30 39.37
C MET A 1 -23.14 34.63 38.00
N ARG A 2 -21.96 34.56 37.37
CA ARG A 2 -21.58 33.80 36.14
C ARG A 2 -22.37 34.13 34.85
N PHE A 3 -22.17 35.26 34.16
CA PHE A 3 -21.07 35.65 33.25
C PHE A 3 -20.70 34.65 32.13
N VAL A 4 -21.29 34.88 30.95
CA VAL A 4 -20.62 35.12 29.65
C VAL A 4 -19.21 34.55 29.55
N LYS A 5 -19.08 33.36 28.94
CA LYS A 5 -17.85 32.79 28.38
C LYS A 5 -18.20 31.52 27.59
N LEU A 6 -18.57 31.64 26.32
CA LEU A 6 -18.51 30.58 25.29
C LEU A 6 -19.02 31.14 23.95
N LEU A 7 -18.33 32.15 23.44
CA LEU A 7 -18.53 32.70 22.09
C LEU A 7 -17.28 33.52 21.73
N LEU A 8 -16.13 32.83 21.60
CA LEU A 8 -14.86 33.34 21.06
C LEU A 8 -13.84 32.20 21.05
N ALA A 9 -13.97 31.27 20.10
CA ALA A 9 -12.97 30.22 19.83
C ALA A 9 -13.01 29.77 18.35
N SER A 10 -13.43 30.63 17.44
CA SER A 10 -13.61 30.31 16.01
C SER A 10 -12.93 31.32 15.06
N LEU A 11 -11.96 32.10 15.55
CA LEU A 11 -11.25 33.07 14.72
C LEU A 11 -9.81 33.25 15.23
N LEU A 12 -8.88 32.37 14.83
CA LEU A 12 -7.41 32.57 14.85
C LEU A 12 -6.69 31.23 14.63
N CYS A 13 -6.54 30.81 13.38
CA CYS A 13 -5.41 29.97 12.91
C CYS A 13 -5.32 29.99 11.37
N ALA A 14 -5.55 31.17 10.80
CA ALA A 14 -5.11 31.53 9.46
C ALA A 14 -4.11 32.68 9.65
N LEU A 15 -3.01 32.64 8.89
CA LEU A 15 -1.82 33.52 8.90
C LEU A 15 -0.70 33.09 9.84
N TYR A 16 0.34 32.45 9.28
CA TYR A 16 1.71 32.90 9.49
C TYR A 16 2.61 32.45 8.33
N LEU A 17 2.99 33.41 7.48
CA LEU A 17 4.12 33.34 6.57
C LEU A 17 4.87 34.69 6.69
N VAL A 18 6.21 34.58 6.75
CA VAL A 18 7.24 35.61 6.58
C VAL A 18 7.57 36.53 7.77
N SER A 19 8.79 36.38 8.29
CA SER A 19 9.65 37.49 8.73
C SER A 19 11.13 37.12 8.56
N CYS A 20 11.88 38.01 7.92
CA CYS A 20 13.32 37.95 7.64
C CYS A 20 14.20 38.46 8.80
N GLY A 21 15.50 38.17 8.71
CA GLY A 21 16.64 38.82 9.40
C GLY A 21 17.11 38.07 10.64
N GLY A 22 18.39 37.82 10.92
CA GLY A 22 19.65 38.30 10.35
C GLY A 22 20.67 38.47 11.48
N ASN A 23 21.86 37.86 11.31
CA ASN A 23 23.17 38.11 11.93
C ASN A 23 23.54 37.68 13.37
N ASP A 24 24.64 36.89 13.36
CA ASP A 24 25.91 37.03 14.10
C ASP A 24 26.21 36.29 15.41
N ALA A 25 27.27 35.50 15.29
CA ALA A 25 28.46 35.41 16.14
C ALA A 25 28.52 34.41 17.33
N ASN A 26 29.48 33.48 17.14
CA ASN A 26 30.52 33.02 18.08
C ASN A 26 30.15 32.48 19.46
N GLY A 27 30.66 31.29 19.74
CA GLY A 27 30.79 30.75 21.09
C GLY A 27 31.35 29.34 21.08
N GLU A 28 32.67 29.22 20.91
CA GLU A 28 33.43 28.03 21.30
C GLU A 28 33.18 27.72 22.78
N THR A 29 32.97 26.43 23.10
CA THR A 29 33.55 25.83 24.31
C THR A 29 33.72 24.33 24.11
N GLU A 30 34.97 23.91 24.22
CA GLU A 30 35.40 22.55 24.51
C GLU A 30 34.83 22.08 25.87
N SER A 31 34.53 20.79 25.99
CA SER A 31 35.10 19.97 27.09
C SER A 31 34.91 18.49 26.80
N ALA A 32 36.01 17.78 26.92
CA ALA A 32 36.17 16.33 26.89
C ALA A 32 35.29 15.59 27.91
N ASN A 33 34.99 14.33 27.61
CA ASN A 33 35.28 13.25 28.55
C ASN A 33 35.30 11.87 27.87
N ASP A 34 36.48 11.26 27.93
CA ASP A 34 36.82 9.88 28.26
C ASP A 34 35.87 8.72 27.90
N GLY A 35 36.43 7.77 27.14
CA GLY A 35 36.94 6.57 27.80
C GLY A 35 36.35 5.23 27.38
N ALA A 36 37.24 4.35 26.89
CA ALA A 36 37.20 2.88 27.00
C ALA A 36 36.07 2.14 26.22
N THR A 37 36.24 0.98 25.61
CA THR A 37 37.31 -0.03 25.59
C THR A 37 37.00 -0.97 24.43
N ALA A 38 38.03 -1.46 23.76
CA ALA A 38 37.96 -2.63 22.90
C ALA A 38 37.57 -3.87 23.71
N ASN A 39 36.73 -4.72 23.14
CA ASN A 39 36.67 -6.14 23.48
C ASN A 39 36.45 -6.93 22.18
N GLU A 40 37.55 -7.53 21.72
CA GLU A 40 37.54 -8.80 20.98
C GLU A 40 36.99 -9.88 21.92
N LEU A 41 36.12 -10.76 21.41
CA LEU A 41 35.90 -12.10 21.96
C LEU A 41 35.35 -13.01 20.85
N ASP A 42 36.26 -13.85 20.35
CA ASP A 42 36.14 -15.29 20.08
C ASP A 42 34.80 -15.90 19.62
N ASN A 43 34.83 -16.28 18.34
CA ASN A 43 34.62 -17.63 17.81
C ASN A 43 34.33 -18.76 18.83
N GLU A 44 33.18 -19.44 18.69
CA GLU A 44 33.12 -20.90 18.54
C GLU A 44 31.68 -21.40 18.23
N ASN A 45 31.63 -22.37 17.31
CA ASN A 45 30.60 -23.40 17.09
C ASN A 45 29.15 -22.98 16.79
N THR A 46 28.81 -23.03 15.50
CA THR A 46 27.46 -23.44 15.07
C THR A 46 27.57 -24.64 14.14
N GLU A 47 26.92 -25.74 14.54
CA GLU A 47 26.75 -26.96 13.76
C GLU A 47 25.99 -26.63 12.46
N GLU A 48 26.63 -26.93 11.32
CA GLU A 48 26.01 -26.85 10.00
C GLU A 48 24.85 -27.86 9.91
N THR A 49 23.63 -27.34 9.88
CA THR A 49 22.46 -28.09 9.41
C THR A 49 22.51 -28.10 7.88
N PRO A 50 22.33 -29.24 7.18
CA PRO A 50 22.41 -29.27 5.73
C PRO A 50 21.29 -28.39 5.15
N VAL A 51 21.67 -27.34 4.42
CA VAL A 51 20.75 -26.63 3.54
C VAL A 51 20.46 -27.56 2.37
N GLU A 52 19.30 -28.20 2.39
CA GLU A 52 18.77 -28.93 1.25
C GLU A 52 18.35 -27.87 0.20
N THR A 53 19.29 -27.49 -0.67
CA THR A 53 18.98 -26.72 -1.88
C THR A 53 18.30 -27.66 -2.87
N THR A 54 16.97 -27.77 -2.79
CA THR A 54 16.17 -28.23 -3.92
C THR A 54 16.24 -27.16 -5.01
N GLN A 55 17.24 -27.28 -5.89
CA GLN A 55 17.23 -26.59 -7.18
C GLN A 55 16.11 -27.21 -8.03
N THR A 56 15.04 -26.44 -8.23
CA THR A 56 14.03 -26.72 -9.25
C THR A 56 14.69 -26.50 -10.63
N PRO A 57 14.46 -27.37 -11.63
CA PRO A 57 15.08 -27.18 -12.93
C PRO A 57 14.53 -25.92 -13.60
N GLU A 58 15.38 -24.92 -13.80
CA GLU A 58 15.11 -23.80 -14.70
C GLU A 58 15.08 -24.32 -16.14
N ASN A 59 13.91 -24.28 -16.77
CA ASN A 59 13.84 -24.38 -18.23
C ASN A 59 14.24 -23.01 -18.81
N ALA A 60 14.86 -23.04 -19.99
CA ALA A 60 15.56 -21.91 -20.64
C ALA A 60 14.72 -20.64 -20.93
N ASP A 61 13.43 -20.63 -20.59
CA ASP A 61 12.50 -19.53 -20.82
C ASP A 61 12.08 -18.79 -19.53
N GLY A 62 12.60 -19.17 -18.36
CA GLY A 62 12.39 -18.43 -17.10
C GLY A 62 10.96 -18.48 -16.52
N ILE A 63 10.01 -19.12 -17.21
CA ILE A 63 8.65 -19.33 -16.71
C ILE A 63 8.68 -20.51 -15.74
N LEU A 64 8.41 -20.24 -14.46
CA LEU A 64 8.11 -21.26 -13.46
C LEU A 64 7.00 -22.17 -13.99
N THR A 65 7.37 -23.35 -14.49
CA THR A 65 6.40 -24.36 -14.89
C THR A 65 5.93 -25.03 -13.61
N ILE A 66 4.97 -24.41 -12.92
CA ILE A 66 4.26 -25.06 -11.82
C ILE A 66 3.61 -26.29 -12.41
N ASN A 67 4.01 -27.48 -11.96
CA ASN A 67 3.24 -28.68 -12.25
C ASN A 67 2.02 -28.68 -11.32
N PRO A 68 0.80 -28.43 -11.81
CA PRO A 68 -0.37 -28.32 -10.94
C PRO A 68 -0.63 -29.62 -10.16
N ASP A 69 -0.15 -30.76 -10.68
CA ASP A 69 -0.27 -32.08 -10.06
C ASP A 69 0.56 -32.25 -8.78
N ASP A 70 1.53 -31.36 -8.53
CA ASP A 70 2.34 -31.36 -7.31
C ASP A 70 1.61 -30.70 -6.11
N TYR A 71 0.41 -30.14 -6.34
CA TYR A 71 -0.36 -29.41 -5.36
C TYR A 71 -1.77 -29.96 -5.25
N TYR A 72 -2.36 -29.92 -4.05
CA TYR A 72 -3.75 -30.33 -3.87
C TYR A 72 -4.72 -29.45 -4.65
N LYS A 73 -4.48 -28.13 -4.65
CA LYS A 73 -5.29 -27.19 -5.43
C LYS A 73 -4.44 -26.05 -5.97
N CYS A 74 -4.69 -25.72 -7.23
CA CYS A 74 -4.12 -24.58 -7.92
C CYS A 74 -5.25 -23.72 -8.51
N ILE A 75 -5.21 -22.42 -8.24
CA ILE A 75 -6.10 -21.43 -8.85
C ILE A 75 -5.20 -20.45 -9.61
N VAL A 76 -5.38 -20.37 -10.92
CA VAL A 76 -4.66 -19.42 -11.78
C VAL A 76 -5.59 -18.28 -12.14
N PHE A 77 -5.11 -17.05 -11.99
CA PHE A 77 -5.82 -15.84 -12.36
C PHE A 77 -5.32 -15.34 -13.70
N ASP A 78 -6.20 -14.73 -14.49
CA ASP A 78 -5.78 -14.09 -15.72
C ASP A 78 -5.08 -12.76 -15.43
N LEU A 79 -4.05 -12.48 -16.24
CA LEU A 79 -3.49 -11.14 -16.32
C LEU A 79 -4.58 -10.18 -16.81
N PRO A 80 -4.58 -8.93 -16.31
CA PRO A 80 -5.55 -7.95 -16.77
C PRO A 80 -5.43 -7.75 -18.30
N GLU A 81 -6.57 -7.53 -18.95
CA GLU A 81 -6.61 -7.13 -20.35
C GLU A 81 -6.27 -5.64 -20.49
N GLY A 82 -5.67 -5.25 -21.62
CA GLY A 82 -5.33 -3.86 -21.90
C GLY A 82 -3.92 -3.43 -21.49
N ASP A 83 -3.68 -2.13 -21.56
CA ASP A 83 -2.42 -1.48 -21.18
C ASP A 83 -2.26 -1.49 -19.65
N PHE A 84 -1.10 -1.88 -19.14
CA PHE A 84 -0.84 -1.95 -17.69
C PHE A 84 -1.00 -0.61 -16.97
N ARG A 85 -0.75 0.51 -17.66
CA ARG A 85 -0.98 1.87 -17.13
C ARG A 85 -2.47 2.13 -16.93
N ASP A 86 -3.31 1.63 -17.84
CA ASP A 86 -4.77 1.70 -17.69
C ASP A 86 -5.22 0.89 -16.49
N VAL A 87 -4.71 -0.33 -16.35
CA VAL A 87 -5.04 -1.23 -15.23
C VAL A 87 -4.69 -0.60 -13.88
N ALA A 88 -3.50 -0.03 -13.74
CA ALA A 88 -3.07 0.61 -12.49
C ALA A 88 -4.00 1.79 -12.13
N VAL A 89 -4.28 2.67 -13.09
CA VAL A 89 -5.14 3.83 -12.87
C VAL A 89 -6.57 3.41 -12.55
N GLU A 90 -7.12 2.42 -13.25
CA GLU A 90 -8.46 1.89 -12.97
C GLU A 90 -8.54 1.26 -11.58
N TYR A 91 -7.50 0.55 -11.14
CA TYR A 91 -7.46 0.00 -9.80
C TYR A 91 -7.39 1.09 -8.73
N MET A 92 -6.58 2.15 -8.91
CA MET A 92 -6.62 3.31 -8.01
C MET A 92 -8.00 3.99 -8.01
N ARG A 93 -8.67 4.13 -9.16
CA ARG A 93 -10.04 4.67 -9.21
C ARG A 93 -11.01 3.81 -8.41
N LYS A 94 -10.95 2.48 -8.53
CA LYS A 94 -11.77 1.55 -7.73
C LYS A 94 -11.51 1.71 -6.23
N GLN A 95 -10.23 1.81 -5.83
CA GLN A 95 -9.87 2.07 -4.43
C GLN A 95 -10.46 3.38 -3.91
N ALA A 96 -10.56 4.41 -4.76
CA ALA A 96 -11.06 5.73 -4.38
C ALA A 96 -12.59 5.91 -4.47
N SER A 97 -13.30 5.03 -5.20
CA SER A 97 -14.70 5.25 -5.56
C SER A 97 -15.71 4.45 -4.74
N ILE A 98 -15.26 3.52 -3.89
CA ILE A 98 -16.19 2.68 -3.13
C ILE A 98 -16.89 3.51 -2.07
N GLU A 99 -18.22 3.55 -2.16
CA GLU A 99 -19.06 4.18 -1.15
C GLU A 99 -19.40 3.20 -0.03
N TRP A 100 -19.23 3.64 1.21
CA TRP A 100 -19.55 2.85 2.39
C TRP A 100 -19.97 3.70 3.59
N VAL A 101 -20.77 3.13 4.49
CA VAL A 101 -21.18 3.72 5.75
C VAL A 101 -20.44 3.05 6.91
N CYS A 102 -19.85 3.85 7.80
CA CYS A 102 -19.17 3.32 8.99
C CYS A 102 -20.19 2.79 10.01
N GLU A 103 -20.14 1.52 10.36
CA GLU A 103 -21.17 0.87 11.17
C GLU A 103 -21.02 1.10 12.68
N ASN A 104 -19.80 0.96 13.21
CA ASN A 104 -19.52 1.01 14.64
C ASN A 104 -18.71 2.26 15.07
N GLY A 105 -18.11 2.99 14.13
CA GLY A 105 -17.18 4.07 14.43
C GLY A 105 -15.82 3.52 14.85
N PHE A 106 -14.74 4.05 14.28
CA PHE A 106 -13.38 3.63 14.63
C PHE A 106 -12.36 4.75 14.38
N SER A 107 -11.24 4.68 15.09
CA SER A 107 -10.12 5.59 14.90
C SER A 107 -8.89 4.85 14.44
N VAL A 108 -8.16 5.47 13.53
CA VAL A 108 -6.84 5.04 13.07
C VAL A 108 -5.83 6.03 13.62
N VAL A 109 -4.81 5.53 14.32
CA VAL A 109 -3.70 6.35 14.79
C VAL A 109 -2.40 5.86 14.17
N ASP A 110 -1.81 6.69 13.32
CA ASP A 110 -0.46 6.53 12.82
C ASP A 110 0.51 7.20 13.78
N LYS A 111 1.45 6.42 14.32
CA LYS A 111 2.52 6.93 15.18
C LYS A 111 3.83 6.98 14.39
N PHE A 112 4.41 8.16 14.29
CA PHE A 112 5.76 8.39 13.80
C PHE A 112 6.66 8.79 14.96
N GLU A 113 7.98 8.74 14.78
CA GLU A 113 8.96 9.05 15.83
C GLU A 113 8.68 10.40 16.53
N ASN A 114 8.22 11.40 15.78
CA ASN A 114 8.07 12.78 16.27
C ASN A 114 6.66 13.36 16.16
N TRP A 115 5.68 12.61 15.65
CA TRP A 115 4.30 13.11 15.45
C TRP A 115 3.31 11.97 15.26
N SER A 116 2.01 12.27 15.30
CA SER A 116 0.96 11.29 15.00
C SER A 116 -0.12 11.88 14.10
N ILE A 117 -0.70 11.05 13.24
CA ILE A 117 -1.92 11.36 12.50
C ILE A 117 -3.03 10.51 13.11
N GLY A 118 -4.16 11.16 13.42
CA GLY A 118 -5.39 10.47 13.79
C GLY A 118 -6.47 10.74 12.77
N LEU A 119 -7.06 9.70 12.19
CA LEU A 119 -8.31 9.79 11.43
C LEU A 119 -9.42 9.10 12.20
N GLU A 120 -10.55 9.78 12.36
CA GLU A 120 -11.75 9.26 13.01
C GLU A 120 -12.85 9.02 11.98
N TYR A 121 -13.25 7.76 11.84
CA TYR A 121 -14.38 7.34 11.03
C TYR A 121 -15.61 7.21 11.94
N LYS A 122 -16.62 8.03 11.70
CA LYS A 122 -17.76 8.19 12.61
C LYS A 122 -18.91 7.28 12.19
N LYS A 123 -19.54 6.65 13.18
CA LYS A 123 -20.73 5.83 12.99
C LYS A 123 -21.82 6.57 12.20
N GLY A 124 -22.36 5.91 11.18
CA GLY A 124 -23.44 6.41 10.32
C GLY A 124 -23.00 7.43 9.27
N VAL A 125 -21.72 7.80 9.21
CA VAL A 125 -21.19 8.70 8.17
C VAL A 125 -20.84 7.91 6.92
N THR A 126 -21.14 8.51 5.77
CA THR A 126 -20.80 7.97 4.44
C THR A 126 -19.41 8.44 4.02
N TYR A 127 -18.62 7.49 3.54
CA TYR A 127 -17.25 7.68 3.09
C TYR A 127 -17.08 7.18 1.65
N HIS A 128 -16.17 7.81 0.90
CA HIS A 128 -15.71 7.33 -0.40
C HIS A 128 -14.25 6.90 -0.36
N GLY A 129 -14.00 5.75 -0.98
CA GLY A 129 -12.71 5.10 -1.10
C GLY A 129 -12.30 4.36 0.17
N ILE A 130 -11.29 3.50 0.03
CA ILE A 130 -10.75 2.77 1.17
C ILE A 130 -10.07 3.73 2.16
N THR A 131 -10.05 3.33 3.41
CA THR A 131 -9.50 4.07 4.55
C THR A 131 -8.02 4.43 4.36
N TYR A 132 -7.64 5.62 4.83
CA TYR A 132 -6.22 6.01 4.92
C TYR A 132 -5.56 5.40 6.17
N THR A 133 -4.58 4.51 5.98
CA THR A 133 -3.77 3.86 7.04
C THR A 133 -2.38 3.43 6.51
N ASN A 134 -1.41 3.17 7.38
CA ASN A 134 -0.12 2.57 6.99
C ASN A 134 -0.12 1.02 6.88
N ALA A 135 -1.26 0.34 7.01
CA ALA A 135 -1.34 -1.14 6.94
C ALA A 135 -0.94 -1.72 5.57
N LYS A 136 -0.92 -0.89 4.52
CA LYS A 136 -0.68 -1.30 3.13
C LYS A 136 -1.69 -2.34 2.61
N SER A 137 -2.89 -2.37 3.16
CA SER A 137 -3.92 -3.30 2.76
C SER A 137 -4.43 -3.01 1.35
N SER A 138 -4.76 -4.07 0.65
CA SER A 138 -5.37 -4.04 -0.68
C SER A 138 -6.86 -3.70 -0.65
N LEU A 139 -7.44 -3.44 -1.83
CA LEU A 139 -8.87 -3.34 -1.98
C LEU A 139 -9.57 -4.63 -1.55
N ASP A 140 -9.04 -5.79 -1.94
CA ASP A 140 -9.65 -7.09 -1.62
C ASP A 140 -9.70 -7.33 -0.10
N GLU A 141 -8.68 -6.91 0.65
CA GLU A 141 -8.71 -6.94 2.12
C GLU A 141 -9.79 -6.02 2.70
N PHE A 142 -9.95 -4.82 2.15
CA PHE A 142 -11.02 -3.89 2.55
C PHE A 142 -12.39 -4.50 2.33
N MET A 143 -12.58 -5.19 1.19
CA MET A 143 -13.85 -5.83 0.85
C MET A 143 -14.24 -6.96 1.81
N LEU A 144 -13.31 -7.53 2.60
CA LEU A 144 -13.65 -8.50 3.66
C LEU A 144 -14.47 -7.89 4.80
N PHE A 145 -14.34 -6.58 5.01
CA PHE A 145 -15.06 -5.82 6.03
C PHE A 145 -16.27 -5.08 5.45
N TYR A 146 -16.43 -5.11 4.13
CA TYR A 146 -17.52 -4.45 3.41
C TYR A 146 -18.71 -5.42 3.24
N LYS A 147 -19.86 -5.06 3.80
CA LYS A 147 -21.10 -5.82 3.66
C LYS A 147 -22.28 -4.87 3.47
N ASP A 148 -23.03 -5.06 2.38
CA ASP A 148 -24.26 -4.31 2.08
C ASP A 148 -24.09 -2.77 2.19
N GLY A 149 -22.97 -2.24 1.69
CA GLY A 149 -22.68 -0.80 1.76
C GLY A 149 -22.14 -0.32 3.11
N LYS A 150 -21.83 -1.21 4.04
CA LYS A 150 -21.35 -0.87 5.38
C LYS A 150 -19.98 -1.48 5.66
N VAL A 151 -19.21 -0.82 6.50
CA VAL A 151 -17.93 -1.32 6.99
C VAL A 151 -17.90 -1.23 8.51
N SER A 152 -17.50 -2.33 9.14
CA SER A 152 -17.28 -2.43 10.59
C SER A 152 -15.84 -2.82 10.83
N MET A 153 -15.10 -1.98 11.55
CA MET A 153 -13.69 -2.20 11.93
C MET A 153 -13.48 -1.81 13.38
N GLU A 154 -12.47 -2.36 14.04
CA GLU A 154 -12.13 -1.97 15.40
C GLU A 154 -11.09 -0.84 15.39
N SER A 155 -11.15 0.05 16.37
CA SER A 155 -10.12 1.07 16.56
C SER A 155 -8.79 0.41 16.87
N GLY A 156 -7.71 0.97 16.34
CA GLY A 156 -6.38 0.44 16.60
C GLY A 156 -5.27 1.30 16.02
N ASP A 157 -4.05 0.78 16.10
CA ASP A 157 -2.95 1.35 15.34
C ASP A 157 -3.19 1.16 13.84
N SER A 158 -2.46 1.92 13.04
CA SER A 158 -2.60 1.89 11.60
C SER A 158 -2.20 0.58 10.93
N ASN A 159 -1.51 -0.33 11.62
CA ASN A 159 -1.19 -1.67 11.12
C ASN A 159 -2.29 -2.68 11.46
N SER A 160 -3.19 -2.35 12.39
CA SER A 160 -4.31 -3.19 12.81
C SER A 160 -5.62 -2.86 12.07
N VAL A 161 -5.70 -1.71 11.40
CA VAL A 161 -6.86 -1.31 10.60
C VAL A 161 -6.54 -1.45 9.12
N VAL A 162 -7.46 -2.09 8.38
CA VAL A 162 -7.33 -2.25 6.93
C VAL A 162 -7.42 -0.88 6.26
N GLY A 163 -6.53 -0.63 5.30
CA GLY A 163 -6.45 0.60 4.52
C GLY A 163 -5.07 0.78 3.92
N ASN A 164 -4.86 1.89 3.22
CA ASN A 164 -3.59 2.21 2.59
C ASN A 164 -3.25 3.69 2.74
N GLY A 165 -2.01 4.05 2.42
CA GLY A 165 -1.56 5.42 2.31
C GLY A 165 -1.25 5.73 0.85
N CYS A 166 -0.82 6.96 0.57
CA CYS A 166 -0.54 7.42 -0.79
C CYS A 166 0.37 6.45 -1.58
N TYR A 167 1.46 5.96 -0.97
CA TYR A 167 2.37 5.04 -1.67
C TYR A 167 1.86 3.61 -1.78
N SER A 168 1.20 3.08 -0.75
CA SER A 168 0.68 1.71 -0.83
C SER A 168 -0.52 1.63 -1.75
N ALA A 169 -1.25 2.74 -1.95
CA ALA A 169 -2.26 2.86 -2.99
C ALA A 169 -1.69 2.71 -4.40
N THR A 170 -0.57 3.40 -4.72
CA THR A 170 0.10 3.29 -6.03
C THR A 170 0.80 1.94 -6.19
N GLN A 171 1.39 1.41 -5.09
CA GLN A 171 1.99 0.07 -5.05
C GLN A 171 0.94 -1.01 -5.36
N ASN A 172 -0.18 -1.03 -4.63
CA ASN A 172 -1.25 -2.03 -4.81
C ASN A 172 -1.86 -1.99 -6.21
N ALA A 173 -1.88 -0.81 -6.85
CA ALA A 173 -2.31 -0.64 -8.22
C ALA A 173 -1.34 -1.22 -9.25
N THR A 174 -0.03 -1.08 -9.03
CA THR A 174 0.99 -1.64 -9.91
C THR A 174 1.15 -3.15 -9.70
N GLN A 175 0.95 -3.62 -8.45
CA GLN A 175 0.89 -5.04 -8.07
C GLN A 175 -0.32 -5.81 -8.65
N GLN A 176 -1.14 -5.16 -9.48
CA GLN A 176 -2.11 -5.84 -10.35
C GLN A 176 -1.44 -6.61 -11.50
N PHE A 177 -0.23 -6.25 -11.87
CA PHE A 177 0.50 -6.96 -12.92
C PHE A 177 1.93 -7.26 -12.49
N ASP A 178 2.56 -6.43 -11.66
CA ASP A 178 3.93 -6.66 -11.19
C ASP A 178 4.01 -6.90 -9.67
N PRO A 179 4.15 -8.15 -9.21
CA PRO A 179 4.12 -8.49 -7.79
C PRO A 179 5.36 -8.03 -7.01
N ASP A 180 6.45 -7.66 -7.69
CA ASP A 180 7.75 -7.33 -7.08
C ASP A 180 7.89 -5.84 -6.75
N VAL A 181 6.93 -5.01 -7.16
CA VAL A 181 6.93 -3.57 -6.85
C VAL A 181 6.93 -3.36 -5.33
N ALA A 182 8.09 -2.99 -4.81
CA ALA A 182 8.29 -2.67 -3.40
C ALA A 182 7.73 -1.27 -3.07
N GLY A 183 7.12 -1.11 -1.89
CA GLY A 183 6.41 0.13 -1.53
C GLY A 183 6.78 0.67 -0.15
N THR A 184 7.63 1.69 -0.17
CA THR A 184 7.58 2.86 0.74
C THR A 184 7.94 4.09 -0.09
N THR A 185 7.64 5.30 0.36
CA THR A 185 8.08 6.49 -0.38
C THR A 185 9.60 6.68 -0.40
N ASN A 186 10.32 6.10 0.57
CA ASN A 186 11.79 6.04 0.55
C ASN A 186 12.28 5.24 -0.66
N VAL A 187 11.57 4.16 -0.96
CA VAL A 187 11.85 3.20 -2.03
C VAL A 187 11.53 3.76 -3.43
N LEU A 188 10.70 4.80 -3.53
CA LEU A 188 10.40 5.47 -4.80
C LEU A 188 11.46 6.52 -5.21
N MET A 189 12.42 6.84 -4.34
CA MET A 189 13.47 7.81 -4.67
C MET A 189 14.48 7.22 -5.66
N PRO A 190 14.73 7.85 -6.83
CA PRO A 190 15.60 7.28 -7.87
C PRO A 190 17.08 7.12 -7.47
N SER A 191 17.51 7.79 -6.40
CA SER A 191 18.87 7.64 -5.85
C SER A 191 19.12 6.27 -5.22
N TYR A 192 18.06 5.53 -4.91
CA TYR A 192 18.14 4.17 -4.40
C TYR A 192 18.04 3.20 -5.57
N LYS A 193 19.19 2.79 -6.10
CA LYS A 193 19.33 1.93 -7.30
C LYS A 193 18.69 0.55 -7.19
N GLU A 194 18.28 0.15 -5.99
CA GLU A 194 17.67 -1.15 -5.69
C GLU A 194 16.20 -1.24 -6.12
N PHE A 195 15.62 -0.18 -6.69
CA PHE A 195 14.17 -0.07 -6.85
C PHE A 195 13.71 0.29 -8.26
N GLU A 196 12.51 -0.17 -8.59
CA GLU A 196 11.93 -0.15 -9.94
C GLU A 196 11.44 1.25 -10.40
N ALA A 197 11.64 2.32 -9.64
CA ALA A 197 11.20 3.66 -10.05
C ALA A 197 12.32 4.40 -10.81
N LYS A 198 12.03 4.85 -12.04
CA LYS A 198 12.93 5.62 -12.90
C LYS A 198 12.43 7.06 -13.07
N THR A 199 13.36 7.96 -13.40
CA THR A 199 13.00 9.33 -13.79
C THR A 199 12.19 9.32 -15.09
N VAL A 200 11.22 10.21 -15.18
CA VAL A 200 10.59 10.53 -16.47
C VAL A 200 11.34 11.71 -17.06
N GLY A 201 12.05 11.48 -18.17
CA GLY A 201 12.97 12.46 -18.77
C GLY A 201 14.36 12.51 -18.11
N ASP A 202 15.20 13.40 -18.62
CA ASP A 202 16.66 13.39 -18.40
C ASP A 202 17.14 14.36 -17.30
N TYR A 203 16.31 14.62 -16.28
CA TYR A 203 16.73 15.46 -15.16
C TYR A 203 17.71 14.71 -14.25
N LYS A 204 18.68 15.43 -13.68
CA LYS A 204 19.75 14.90 -12.86
C LYS A 204 19.23 14.46 -11.49
N VAL A 205 19.68 13.30 -11.02
CA VAL A 205 19.48 12.85 -9.65
C VAL A 205 20.86 12.78 -8.98
N PRO A 206 21.20 13.71 -8.08
CA PRO A 206 22.47 13.66 -7.36
C PRO A 206 22.61 12.38 -6.52
N ASP A 207 23.83 11.84 -6.45
CA ASP A 207 24.10 10.65 -5.64
C ASP A 207 23.77 10.87 -4.15
N GLY A 208 23.12 9.89 -3.53
CA GLY A 208 22.81 9.91 -2.10
C GLY A 208 21.71 10.90 -1.67
N VAL A 209 21.01 11.53 -2.60
CA VAL A 209 19.95 12.49 -2.29
C VAL A 209 18.76 11.82 -1.59
N LYS A 210 18.23 12.46 -0.55
CA LYS A 210 17.10 11.97 0.26
C LYS A 210 15.83 12.80 0.11
N LYS A 211 15.90 13.95 -0.57
CA LYS A 211 14.78 14.88 -0.72
C LYS A 211 14.56 15.27 -2.16
N THR A 212 13.30 15.43 -2.56
CA THR A 212 12.96 15.86 -3.91
C THR A 212 13.30 17.33 -4.16
N SER A 213 13.37 18.16 -3.11
CA SER A 213 13.83 19.56 -3.19
C SER A 213 15.26 19.67 -3.71
N ASP A 214 16.14 18.76 -3.29
CA ASP A 214 17.56 18.78 -3.64
C ASP A 214 17.76 18.34 -5.10
N ILE A 215 16.93 17.41 -5.58
CA ILE A 215 16.86 17.04 -7.00
C ILE A 215 16.41 18.24 -7.83
N ILE A 216 15.37 18.96 -7.40
CA ILE A 216 14.90 20.15 -8.12
C ILE A 216 15.96 21.25 -8.14
N ALA A 217 16.66 21.48 -7.02
CA ALA A 217 17.74 22.47 -6.95
C ALA A 217 18.95 22.13 -7.84
N ALA A 218 19.16 20.85 -8.16
CA ALA A 218 20.25 20.38 -9.03
C ALA A 218 19.95 20.51 -10.54
N ASN A 219 18.72 20.87 -10.91
CA ASN A 219 18.25 20.95 -12.29
C ASN A 219 17.78 22.36 -12.64
N SER A 220 17.75 22.68 -13.93
CA SER A 220 17.05 23.89 -14.33
C SER A 220 15.53 23.69 -14.25
N GLN A 221 14.80 24.78 -14.07
CA GLN A 221 13.35 24.76 -14.09
C GLN A 221 12.79 24.22 -15.42
N ASP A 222 13.44 24.55 -16.54
CA ASP A 222 13.05 24.07 -17.87
C ASP A 222 13.25 22.54 -17.99
N ASP A 223 14.29 21.96 -17.38
CA ASP A 223 14.52 20.50 -17.38
C ASP A 223 13.38 19.75 -16.66
N ILE A 224 12.96 20.23 -15.49
CA ILE A 224 11.88 19.60 -14.71
C ILE A 224 10.53 19.77 -15.43
N TYR A 225 10.28 20.91 -16.08
CA TYR A 225 9.06 21.09 -16.88
C TYR A 225 9.03 20.21 -18.13
N ALA A 226 10.18 20.03 -18.80
CA ALA A 226 10.30 19.08 -19.90
C ALA A 226 10.02 17.66 -19.43
N ALA A 227 10.46 17.29 -18.23
CA ALA A 227 10.17 16.01 -17.59
C ALA A 227 8.67 15.82 -17.31
N TYR A 228 7.98 16.82 -16.73
CA TYR A 228 6.52 16.74 -16.57
C TYR A 228 5.78 16.58 -17.89
N SER A 229 6.27 17.18 -18.98
CA SER A 229 5.61 17.06 -20.28
C SER A 229 5.70 15.67 -20.92
N GLN A 230 6.59 14.82 -20.40
CA GLN A 230 6.80 13.44 -20.85
C GLN A 230 6.05 12.41 -20.00
N LEU A 231 5.41 12.84 -18.90
CA LEU A 231 4.57 11.96 -18.10
C LEU A 231 3.51 11.31 -18.98
N LYS A 232 3.19 10.07 -18.65
CA LYS A 232 2.10 9.30 -19.24
C LYS A 232 1.13 8.89 -18.14
N LYS A 233 -0.07 8.49 -18.54
CA LYS A 233 -0.98 7.77 -17.65
C LYS A 233 -0.26 6.65 -16.88
N GLY A 234 -0.53 6.49 -15.58
CA GLY A 234 0.11 5.50 -14.71
C GLY A 234 1.47 5.90 -14.12
N ASP A 235 2.11 6.96 -14.63
CA ASP A 235 3.32 7.51 -14.03
C ASP A 235 3.03 8.11 -12.64
N LEU A 236 4.09 8.34 -11.87
CA LEU A 236 4.02 8.88 -10.53
C LEU A 236 4.58 10.30 -10.46
N ILE A 237 4.12 11.03 -9.46
CA ILE A 237 4.68 12.33 -9.09
C ILE A 237 4.96 12.29 -7.58
N LEU A 238 6.23 12.36 -7.21
CA LEU A 238 6.71 12.14 -5.83
C LEU A 238 7.19 13.44 -5.18
N GLN A 239 6.81 13.66 -3.92
CA GLN A 239 7.45 14.61 -3.02
C GLN A 239 7.99 13.86 -1.82
N LYS A 240 9.22 14.19 -1.42
CA LYS A 240 9.84 13.66 -0.21
C LYS A 240 10.65 14.73 0.49
N ASP A 241 10.33 14.95 1.75
CA ASP A 241 11.05 15.79 2.71
C ASP A 241 10.97 15.20 4.12
N ASP A 242 11.99 14.41 4.47
CA ASP A 242 12.08 13.72 5.76
C ASP A 242 12.14 14.68 6.94
N THR A 243 12.60 15.92 6.74
CA THR A 243 12.67 16.90 7.84
C THR A 243 11.32 17.42 8.29
N LYS A 244 10.28 17.22 7.48
CA LYS A 244 8.90 17.62 7.79
C LYS A 244 7.97 16.41 7.95
N GLY A 245 8.51 15.18 7.87
CA GLY A 245 7.70 13.98 7.75
C GLY A 245 6.79 13.99 6.51
N MET A 246 7.11 14.84 5.52
CA MET A 246 6.27 15.04 4.35
C MET A 246 6.75 14.11 3.25
N SER A 247 5.99 13.06 2.99
CA SER A 247 6.19 12.28 1.79
C SER A 247 4.86 11.92 1.17
N HIS A 248 4.77 12.12 -0.13
CA HIS A 248 3.51 11.97 -0.83
C HIS A 248 3.75 11.59 -2.28
N VAL A 249 2.92 10.69 -2.78
CA VAL A 249 2.95 10.26 -4.17
C VAL A 249 1.56 10.33 -4.77
N ARG A 250 1.53 10.74 -6.04
CA ARG A 250 0.33 10.80 -6.87
C ARG A 250 0.52 9.91 -8.08
N MET A 251 -0.54 9.30 -8.58
CA MET A 251 -0.55 8.63 -9.87
C MET A 251 -1.21 9.55 -10.92
N VAL A 252 -0.59 9.65 -12.09
CA VAL A 252 -1.11 10.37 -13.26
C VAL A 252 -2.23 9.56 -13.89
N VAL A 253 -3.39 10.15 -14.14
CA VAL A 253 -4.57 9.41 -14.63
C VAL A 253 -4.80 9.54 -16.14
N GLU A 254 -4.14 10.49 -16.80
CA GLU A 254 -4.17 10.75 -18.23
C GLU A 254 -2.92 11.52 -18.65
N ASP A 255 -2.60 11.51 -19.94
CA ASP A 255 -1.45 12.24 -20.45
C ASP A 255 -1.58 13.75 -20.17
N PRO A 256 -0.48 14.45 -19.82
CA PRO A 256 -0.50 15.86 -19.46
C PRO A 256 -1.04 16.75 -20.58
N VAL A 257 -1.75 17.81 -20.19
CA VAL A 257 -2.14 18.88 -21.11
C VAL A 257 -0.97 19.86 -21.23
N ILE A 258 -0.38 19.94 -22.42
CA ILE A 258 0.74 20.83 -22.72
C ILE A 258 0.25 22.10 -23.41
N VAL A 259 0.55 23.25 -22.81
CA VAL A 259 0.21 24.56 -23.38
C VAL A 259 1.51 25.30 -23.66
N THR A 260 1.69 25.77 -24.90
CA THR A 260 2.81 26.64 -25.28
C THR A 260 2.35 28.09 -25.45
N ASN A 261 3.26 29.03 -25.28
CA ASN A 261 3.04 30.44 -25.57
C ASN A 261 3.30 30.73 -27.07
N ALA A 262 3.14 31.99 -27.50
CA ALA A 262 3.33 32.40 -28.89
C ALA A 262 4.77 32.18 -29.42
N THR A 263 5.77 32.04 -28.53
CA THR A 263 7.16 31.74 -28.92
C THR A 263 7.44 30.24 -28.99
N GLY A 264 6.41 29.39 -28.83
CA GLY A 264 6.56 27.94 -28.77
C GLY A 264 7.12 27.40 -27.45
N LYS A 265 7.39 28.26 -26.46
CA LYS A 265 7.89 27.83 -25.14
C LYS A 265 6.75 27.30 -24.29
N LEU A 266 7.00 26.23 -23.53
CA LEU A 266 6.05 25.66 -22.58
C LEU A 266 5.59 26.72 -21.57
N ASN A 267 4.28 26.77 -21.32
CA ASN A 267 3.64 27.62 -20.32
C ASN A 267 3.28 26.76 -19.09
N PRO A 268 4.09 26.78 -18.02
CA PRO A 268 3.96 25.84 -16.91
C PRO A 268 2.78 26.14 -15.98
N SER A 269 2.25 27.37 -15.99
CA SER A 269 1.08 27.72 -15.19
C SER A 269 -0.23 27.29 -15.85
N ARG A 270 -0.20 27.02 -17.16
CA ARG A 270 -1.34 26.53 -17.94
C ARG A 270 -1.23 25.07 -18.37
N SER A 271 -0.02 24.50 -18.34
CA SER A 271 0.19 23.08 -18.56
C SER A 271 -0.12 22.32 -17.28
N THR A 272 -0.86 21.23 -17.40
CA THR A 272 -1.44 20.55 -16.24
C THR A 272 -1.30 19.04 -16.31
N VAL A 273 -1.21 18.42 -15.14
CA VAL A 273 -1.38 16.98 -14.95
C VAL A 273 -2.63 16.74 -14.13
N LYS A 274 -3.39 15.71 -14.50
CA LYS A 274 -4.49 15.20 -13.70
C LYS A 274 -4.02 13.98 -12.92
N THR A 275 -4.35 13.90 -11.65
CA THR A 275 -3.87 12.85 -10.75
C THR A 275 -4.96 12.22 -9.89
N ILE A 276 -4.65 11.04 -9.36
CA ILE A 276 -5.35 10.40 -8.26
C ILE A 276 -4.37 10.21 -7.09
N GLU A 277 -4.82 10.56 -5.89
CA GLU A 277 -4.02 10.46 -4.66
C GLU A 277 -4.91 10.25 -3.45
N GLN A 278 -4.30 9.78 -2.37
CA GLN A 278 -4.95 9.62 -1.08
C GLN A 278 -4.14 10.38 -0.04
N THR A 279 -4.80 11.21 0.78
CA THR A 279 -4.17 12.09 1.75
C THR A 279 -4.49 11.66 3.18
N ASN A 280 -3.72 12.19 4.13
CA ASN A 280 -3.89 11.94 5.55
C ASN A 280 -5.00 12.80 6.20
N ALA A 281 -5.91 13.39 5.41
CA ALA A 281 -6.94 14.27 5.90
C ALA A 281 -8.20 14.15 5.03
N PHE A 282 -9.37 14.28 5.66
CA PHE A 282 -10.63 14.37 4.92
C PHE A 282 -10.70 15.66 4.11
N ASP A 283 -11.20 15.57 2.87
CA ASP A 283 -11.41 16.73 2.02
C ASP A 283 -12.51 17.64 2.59
N SER A 284 -12.08 18.74 3.20
CA SER A 284 -12.96 19.74 3.81
C SER A 284 -13.69 20.63 2.80
N THR A 285 -13.34 20.53 1.51
CA THR A 285 -13.94 21.35 0.45
C THR A 285 -15.18 20.72 -0.18
N ARG A 286 -15.45 19.43 0.10
CA ARG A 286 -16.63 18.73 -0.40
C ARG A 286 -17.89 19.22 0.29
N THR A 287 -18.94 19.43 -0.50
CA THR A 287 -20.24 19.93 -0.05
C THR A 287 -21.38 18.94 -0.25
N ASP A 288 -21.11 17.78 -0.86
CA ASP A 288 -22.07 16.72 -1.14
C ASP A 288 -22.34 15.80 0.06
N GLY A 289 -21.75 16.08 1.22
CA GLY A 289 -21.94 15.33 2.46
C GLY A 289 -21.13 14.04 2.55
N VAL A 290 -20.28 13.75 1.55
CA VAL A 290 -19.41 12.58 1.52
C VAL A 290 -18.02 12.92 2.07
N ASN A 291 -17.53 12.12 3.00
CA ASN A 291 -16.18 12.28 3.54
C ASN A 291 -15.20 11.40 2.76
N THR A 292 -14.06 11.92 2.33
CA THR A 292 -13.06 11.12 1.65
C THR A 292 -11.66 11.66 1.92
N THR A 293 -10.70 10.75 1.96
CA THR A 293 -9.27 11.06 1.94
C THR A 293 -8.71 10.99 0.52
N TRP A 294 -9.53 10.72 -0.48
CA TRP A 294 -9.11 10.57 -1.87
C TRP A 294 -9.40 11.84 -2.68
N TYR A 295 -8.41 12.28 -3.44
CA TYR A 295 -8.58 13.26 -4.49
C TYR A 295 -8.50 12.54 -5.83
N VAL A 296 -9.64 12.42 -6.49
CA VAL A 296 -9.77 11.78 -7.80
C VAL A 296 -9.83 12.88 -8.87
N ASP A 297 -9.08 12.69 -9.94
CA ASP A 297 -9.03 13.62 -11.08
C ASP A 297 -8.63 15.05 -10.71
N HIS A 298 -7.82 15.20 -9.67
CA HIS A 298 -7.35 16.51 -9.24
C HIS A 298 -6.34 17.06 -10.25
N VAL A 299 -6.45 18.34 -10.59
CA VAL A 299 -5.63 18.97 -11.63
C VAL A 299 -4.58 19.86 -10.98
N TYR A 300 -3.31 19.59 -11.27
CA TYR A 300 -2.17 20.39 -10.85
C TYR A 300 -1.50 21.04 -12.05
N SER A 301 -1.12 22.32 -11.92
CA SER A 301 -0.23 22.95 -12.90
C SER A 301 1.22 22.52 -12.69
N PHE A 302 2.02 22.55 -13.76
CA PHE A 302 3.44 22.22 -13.68
C PHE A 302 4.17 23.18 -12.71
N SER A 303 3.80 24.47 -12.71
CA SER A 303 4.32 25.44 -11.73
C SER A 303 4.04 25.03 -10.29
N LYS A 304 2.81 24.60 -9.99
CA LYS A 304 2.43 24.20 -8.63
C LYS A 304 3.23 22.97 -8.16
N LEU A 305 3.39 21.97 -9.02
CA LEU A 305 4.16 20.77 -8.70
C LEU A 305 5.64 21.10 -8.44
N TYR A 306 6.25 21.95 -9.28
CA TYR A 306 7.63 22.39 -9.11
C TYR A 306 7.83 23.18 -7.81
N GLU A 307 6.97 24.17 -7.53
CA GLU A 307 7.03 24.99 -6.32
C GLU A 307 6.84 24.18 -5.03
N THR A 308 6.15 23.04 -5.14
CA THR A 308 5.94 22.11 -4.02
C THR A 308 6.92 20.94 -4.05
N HIS A 309 7.97 21.05 -4.84
CA HIS A 309 9.07 20.09 -4.93
C HIS A 309 8.70 18.66 -5.35
N TYR A 310 7.74 18.50 -6.26
CA TYR A 310 7.42 17.19 -6.79
C TYR A 310 8.30 16.81 -8.00
N ILE A 311 8.71 15.55 -8.12
CA ILE A 311 9.47 15.05 -9.27
C ILE A 311 8.67 13.97 -10.04
N PRO A 312 8.78 13.91 -11.38
CA PRO A 312 8.07 12.94 -12.20
C PRO A 312 8.83 11.60 -12.33
N LEU A 313 8.14 10.49 -12.07
CA LEU A 313 8.70 9.14 -12.02
C LEU A 313 7.84 8.13 -12.79
N THR A 314 8.41 7.00 -13.19
CA THR A 314 7.70 5.85 -13.78
C THR A 314 8.18 4.57 -13.12
N TYR A 315 7.32 3.56 -13.00
CA TYR A 315 7.79 2.20 -12.71
C TYR A 315 8.46 1.58 -13.93
N GLU A 316 9.52 0.81 -13.71
CA GLU A 316 10.23 0.01 -14.70
C GLU A 316 9.34 -1.12 -15.24
N SER A 317 8.43 -1.63 -14.42
CA SER A 317 7.38 -2.57 -14.77
C SER A 317 6.61 -2.18 -16.04
N TYR A 318 6.41 -0.89 -16.29
CA TYR A 318 5.71 -0.41 -17.50
C TYR A 318 6.53 -0.55 -18.79
N SER A 319 7.80 -0.96 -18.70
CA SER A 319 8.64 -1.27 -19.86
C SER A 319 8.69 -2.77 -20.19
N LYS A 320 8.17 -3.64 -19.31
CA LYS A 320 8.06 -5.08 -19.53
C LYS A 320 6.94 -5.39 -20.53
N GLU A 321 7.18 -6.33 -21.45
CA GLU A 321 6.12 -6.81 -22.35
C GLU A 321 5.16 -7.77 -21.63
N ARG A 322 3.89 -7.84 -22.05
CA ARG A 322 2.86 -8.62 -21.33
C ARG A 322 3.16 -10.14 -21.28
N ASN A 323 3.79 -10.67 -22.32
CA ASN A 323 4.27 -12.05 -22.42
C ASN A 323 5.45 -12.35 -21.48
N GLU A 324 6.10 -11.33 -20.93
CA GLU A 324 7.18 -11.47 -19.94
C GLU A 324 6.62 -11.55 -18.51
N MET A 325 5.31 -11.32 -18.31
CA MET A 325 4.68 -11.30 -16.99
C MET A 325 4.09 -12.68 -16.65
N GLU A 326 4.38 -13.17 -15.44
CA GLU A 326 3.79 -14.41 -14.93
C GLU A 326 2.31 -14.24 -14.58
N LYS A 327 1.48 -15.24 -14.89
CA LYS A 327 0.10 -15.28 -14.41
C LYS A 327 0.08 -15.41 -12.88
N PRO A 328 -0.76 -14.64 -12.18
CA PRO A 328 -0.94 -14.80 -10.73
C PRO A 328 -1.56 -16.15 -10.40
N TYR A 329 -1.16 -16.76 -9.28
CA TYR A 329 -1.75 -18.01 -8.81
C TYR A 329 -1.87 -18.11 -7.29
N LEU A 330 -2.73 -19.02 -6.84
CA LEU A 330 -2.81 -19.48 -5.45
C LEU A 330 -2.71 -21.01 -5.42
N LEU A 331 -1.85 -21.53 -4.54
CA LEU A 331 -1.64 -22.96 -4.35
C LEU A 331 -1.93 -23.36 -2.90
N LEU A 332 -2.47 -24.56 -2.73
CA LEU A 332 -2.51 -25.27 -1.45
C LEU A 332 -1.70 -26.56 -1.58
N ASP A 333 -0.63 -26.68 -0.79
CA ASP A 333 0.33 -27.80 -0.92
C ASP A 333 -0.26 -29.15 -0.51
N THR A 334 -1.05 -29.20 0.57
CA THR A 334 -1.57 -30.43 1.17
C THR A 334 -3.08 -30.31 1.36
N GLU A 335 -3.79 -31.37 1.00
CA GLU A 335 -5.23 -31.49 1.23
C GLU A 335 -5.61 -31.25 2.70
N ILE A 336 -6.68 -30.50 2.91
CA ILE A 336 -7.34 -30.41 4.21
C ILE A 336 -8.47 -31.43 4.19
N THR A 337 -8.34 -32.50 4.98
CA THR A 337 -9.36 -33.55 5.10
C THR A 337 -10.19 -33.38 6.37
N ALA A 338 -11.36 -34.02 6.45
CA ALA A 338 -12.18 -34.02 7.66
C ALA A 338 -11.39 -34.50 8.91
N SER A 339 -10.44 -35.43 8.75
CA SER A 339 -9.56 -35.91 9.82
C SER A 339 -8.61 -34.82 10.32
N VAL A 340 -8.04 -34.02 9.41
CA VAL A 340 -7.20 -32.86 9.75
C VAL A 340 -8.01 -31.82 10.52
N VAL A 341 -9.23 -31.54 10.08
CA VAL A 341 -10.16 -30.60 10.72
C VAL A 341 -10.55 -31.08 12.13
N ALA A 342 -10.99 -32.33 12.27
CA ALA A 342 -11.39 -32.92 13.54
C ALA A 342 -10.25 -32.93 14.58
N LYS A 343 -9.01 -33.17 14.14
CA LYS A 343 -7.82 -33.12 15.01
C LYS A 343 -7.27 -31.71 15.20
N LYS A 344 -7.78 -30.72 14.44
CA LYS A 344 -7.28 -29.33 14.42
C LYS A 344 -5.78 -29.23 14.11
N THR A 345 -5.25 -30.17 13.32
CA THR A 345 -3.80 -30.30 13.02
C THR A 345 -3.47 -29.82 11.60
N PHE A 346 -3.83 -28.58 11.26
CA PHE A 346 -3.51 -28.02 9.95
C PHE A 346 -1.99 -27.96 9.76
N THR A 347 -1.48 -28.57 8.68
CA THR A 347 -0.06 -28.50 8.31
C THR A 347 0.17 -27.87 6.94
N SER A 348 -0.91 -27.63 6.18
CA SER A 348 -0.83 -27.09 4.83
C SER A 348 -0.30 -25.66 4.80
N THR A 349 0.18 -25.28 3.63
CA THR A 349 0.72 -23.96 3.32
C THR A 349 0.03 -23.42 2.08
N VAL A 350 -0.41 -22.16 2.15
CA VAL A 350 -0.86 -21.41 0.98
C VAL A 350 0.36 -20.73 0.34
N LYS A 351 0.53 -20.87 -0.98
CA LYS A 351 1.64 -20.25 -1.73
C LYS A 351 1.12 -19.46 -2.93
N SER A 352 1.90 -18.47 -3.39
CA SER A 352 1.57 -17.59 -4.51
C SER A 352 2.83 -16.93 -5.07
N ASN A 353 2.88 -16.62 -6.37
CA ASN A 353 3.89 -15.71 -6.93
C ASN A 353 3.57 -14.23 -6.68
N PHE A 354 2.33 -13.92 -6.30
CA PHE A 354 1.91 -12.58 -5.88
C PHE A 354 1.80 -12.49 -4.35
N PRO A 355 1.92 -11.30 -3.74
CA PRO A 355 1.66 -11.11 -2.33
C PRO A 355 0.25 -11.62 -1.93
N ILE A 356 0.21 -12.56 -1.00
CA ILE A 356 -0.99 -13.07 -0.34
C ILE A 356 -1.46 -12.01 0.65
N ARG A 357 -2.63 -11.45 0.35
CA ARG A 357 -3.25 -10.37 1.12
C ARG A 357 -3.98 -10.90 2.33
N PHE A 358 -4.65 -12.03 2.16
CA PHE A 358 -5.33 -12.69 3.25
C PHE A 358 -5.46 -14.19 3.06
N VAL A 359 -5.64 -14.87 4.19
CA VAL A 359 -6.15 -16.23 4.28
C VAL A 359 -7.29 -16.23 5.30
N LYS A 360 -8.48 -16.63 4.85
CA LYS A 360 -9.70 -16.66 5.65
C LYS A 360 -10.21 -18.10 5.75
N MET A 361 -10.57 -18.51 6.96
CA MET A 361 -11.27 -19.75 7.23
C MET A 361 -12.65 -19.41 7.78
N ASP A 362 -13.69 -19.92 7.13
CA ASP A 362 -15.07 -19.82 7.59
C ASP A 362 -15.58 -21.22 7.98
N ILE A 363 -16.32 -21.31 9.08
CA ILE A 363 -17.11 -22.48 9.44
C ILE A 363 -18.56 -22.16 9.18
N LEU A 364 -19.22 -23.00 8.38
CA LEU A 364 -20.61 -22.88 8.00
C LEU A 364 -21.42 -23.96 8.75
N ASP A 365 -22.61 -23.60 9.20
CA ASP A 365 -23.59 -24.58 9.71
C ASP A 365 -24.24 -25.39 8.57
N LYS A 366 -25.10 -26.35 8.93
CA LYS A 366 -25.85 -27.18 8.00
C LYS A 366 -26.74 -26.39 7.00
N ASP A 367 -27.10 -25.16 7.36
CA ASP A 367 -27.95 -24.28 6.54
C ASP A 367 -27.09 -23.36 5.65
N GLY A 368 -25.76 -23.48 5.72
CA GLY A 368 -24.80 -22.70 4.94
C GLY A 368 -24.46 -21.34 5.55
N ASN A 369 -24.89 -21.05 6.78
CA ASN A 369 -24.60 -19.78 7.43
C ASN A 369 -23.22 -19.84 8.09
N VAL A 370 -22.43 -18.77 7.93
CA VAL A 370 -21.14 -18.64 8.61
C VAL A 370 -21.37 -18.45 10.12
N VAL A 371 -20.91 -19.42 10.92
CA VAL A 371 -21.01 -19.42 12.39
C VAL A 371 -19.69 -19.06 13.08
N ALA A 372 -18.57 -19.19 12.38
CA ALA A 372 -17.27 -18.73 12.86
C ALA A 372 -16.38 -18.32 11.68
N THR A 373 -15.59 -17.26 11.86
CA THR A 373 -14.59 -16.80 10.89
C THR A 373 -13.28 -16.57 11.62
N LYS A 374 -12.19 -17.04 11.02
CA LYS A 374 -10.83 -16.66 11.41
C LYS A 374 -10.13 -16.10 10.19
N LEU A 375 -9.58 -14.90 10.34
CA LEU A 375 -8.88 -14.17 9.29
C LEU A 375 -7.42 -14.00 9.68
N LYS A 376 -6.53 -14.27 8.73
CA LYS A 376 -5.14 -13.84 8.75
C LYS A 376 -4.94 -12.87 7.58
N ASN A 377 -4.78 -11.59 7.87
CA ASN A 377 -4.61 -10.49 6.91
C ASN A 377 -3.40 -9.63 7.31
N ASN A 378 -3.19 -8.49 6.64
CA ASN A 378 -2.07 -7.57 6.91
C ASN A 378 -0.72 -8.30 6.85
N MET A 379 -0.55 -9.13 5.82
CA MET A 379 0.69 -9.85 5.51
C MET A 379 1.34 -9.20 4.29
N PRO A 380 1.82 -7.94 4.39
CA PRO A 380 2.41 -7.27 3.24
C PRO A 380 3.56 -8.12 2.69
N ASP A 381 3.60 -8.27 1.37
CA ASP A 381 4.67 -8.93 0.63
C ASP A 381 4.83 -10.45 0.90
N SER A 382 3.95 -11.08 1.69
CA SER A 382 4.04 -12.52 1.99
C SER A 382 3.61 -13.36 0.79
N ARG A 383 4.47 -14.25 0.30
CA ARG A 383 4.15 -15.22 -0.77
C ARG A 383 3.83 -16.62 -0.26
N THR A 384 3.91 -16.82 1.05
CA THR A 384 3.74 -18.12 1.69
C THR A 384 3.14 -17.93 3.07
N VAL A 385 2.03 -18.61 3.32
CA VAL A 385 1.30 -18.56 4.59
C VAL A 385 1.09 -19.97 5.11
N SER A 386 1.80 -20.33 6.18
CA SER A 386 1.54 -21.58 6.89
C SER A 386 0.22 -21.49 7.67
N LEU A 387 -0.59 -22.55 7.57
CA LEU A 387 -1.82 -22.70 8.35
C LEU A 387 -1.57 -23.33 9.74
N ARG A 388 -0.35 -23.82 9.99
CA ARG A 388 0.01 -24.49 11.24
C ARG A 388 -0.30 -23.61 12.44
N ASN A 389 -1.08 -24.16 13.38
CA ASN A 389 -1.50 -23.54 14.64
C ASN A 389 -2.21 -22.18 14.50
N SER A 390 -2.49 -21.70 13.29
CA SER A 390 -3.01 -20.34 13.07
C SER A 390 -4.53 -20.26 13.18
N PHE A 391 -5.21 -21.39 13.01
CA PHE A 391 -6.67 -21.47 12.86
C PHE A 391 -7.35 -22.39 13.88
N SER A 392 -6.62 -23.03 14.81
CA SER A 392 -7.21 -23.98 15.76
C SER A 392 -8.27 -23.36 16.69
N SER A 393 -8.17 -22.07 16.97
CA SER A 393 -9.14 -21.33 17.80
C SER A 393 -10.45 -20.99 17.10
N ILE A 394 -10.57 -21.21 15.78
CA ILE A 394 -11.86 -20.98 15.08
C ILE A 394 -12.96 -21.94 15.58
N PHE A 395 -12.57 -23.07 16.16
CA PHE A 395 -13.49 -24.07 16.69
C PHE A 395 -13.92 -23.79 18.14
N ASP A 396 -13.36 -22.76 18.78
CA ASP A 396 -13.63 -22.48 20.19
C ASP A 396 -15.07 -21.97 20.35
N GLY A 397 -15.85 -22.63 21.20
CA GLY A 397 -17.26 -22.31 21.44
C GLY A 397 -18.25 -22.92 20.44
N LEU A 398 -17.78 -23.65 19.43
CA LEU A 398 -18.68 -24.44 18.58
C LEU A 398 -19.20 -25.67 19.36
N GLY A 399 -20.50 -25.92 19.26
CA GLY A 399 -21.14 -27.11 19.82
C GLY A 399 -20.92 -28.34 18.93
N SER A 400 -21.29 -29.52 19.43
CA SER A 400 -21.29 -30.74 18.62
C SER A 400 -22.30 -30.62 17.47
N GLY A 401 -21.93 -31.07 16.28
CA GLY A 401 -22.77 -30.96 15.09
C GLY A 401 -22.00 -31.10 13.77
N ASP A 402 -22.74 -31.04 12.67
CA ASP A 402 -22.21 -31.07 11.31
C ASP A 402 -21.96 -29.66 10.79
N TYR A 403 -20.79 -29.47 10.20
CA TYR A 403 -20.31 -28.19 9.71
C TYR A 403 -19.54 -28.35 8.40
N THR A 404 -19.38 -27.25 7.68
CA THR A 404 -18.49 -27.15 6.53
C THR A 404 -17.40 -26.13 6.81
N LEU A 405 -16.14 -26.51 6.66
CA LEU A 405 -15.01 -25.58 6.65
C LEU A 405 -14.75 -25.11 5.23
N VAL A 406 -14.58 -23.79 5.06
CA VAL A 406 -14.20 -23.17 3.79
C VAL A 406 -12.92 -22.37 3.99
N LEU A 407 -11.86 -22.71 3.27
CA LEU A 407 -10.60 -21.97 3.24
C LEU A 407 -10.56 -21.11 1.97
N THR A 408 -10.42 -19.80 2.12
CA THR A 408 -10.26 -18.85 1.02
C THR A 408 -8.93 -18.10 1.19
N ALA A 409 -8.22 -17.86 0.10
CA ALA A 409 -7.08 -16.95 0.09
C ALA A 409 -7.26 -15.89 -0.98
N GLY A 410 -6.68 -14.71 -0.76
CA GLY A 410 -6.70 -13.60 -1.70
C GLY A 410 -5.31 -13.05 -1.97
N ILE A 411 -5.10 -12.67 -3.21
CA ILE A 411 -3.96 -11.88 -3.70
C ILE A 411 -4.50 -10.56 -4.24
N SER A 412 -3.63 -9.65 -4.69
CA SER A 412 -4.04 -8.37 -5.29
C SER A 412 -5.00 -8.50 -6.50
N ARG A 413 -5.14 -9.69 -7.07
CA ARG A 413 -5.95 -9.96 -8.28
C ARG A 413 -7.28 -10.62 -8.02
N GLY A 414 -7.63 -10.81 -6.76
CA GLY A 414 -8.85 -11.48 -6.34
C GLY A 414 -8.57 -12.63 -5.39
N SER A 415 -9.59 -13.45 -5.18
CA SER A 415 -9.56 -14.52 -4.20
C SER A 415 -10.16 -15.81 -4.75
N GLY A 416 -9.84 -16.92 -4.07
CA GLY A 416 -10.33 -18.23 -4.45
C GLY A 416 -10.48 -19.16 -3.25
N GLU A 417 -11.48 -20.03 -3.32
CA GLU A 417 -11.71 -21.11 -2.36
C GLU A 417 -10.66 -22.21 -2.58
N LEU A 418 -9.74 -22.40 -1.63
CA LEU A 418 -8.67 -23.39 -1.68
C LEU A 418 -9.07 -24.75 -1.09
N ALA A 419 -10.04 -24.78 -0.18
CA ALA A 419 -10.58 -26.02 0.36
C ALA A 419 -12.03 -25.84 0.83
N ARG A 420 -12.81 -26.92 0.71
CA ARG A 420 -14.15 -27.06 1.29
C ARG A 420 -14.28 -28.46 1.86
N VAL A 421 -14.58 -28.56 3.15
CA VAL A 421 -14.52 -29.82 3.89
C VAL A 421 -15.69 -29.93 4.84
N ASP A 422 -16.54 -30.92 4.63
CA ASP A 422 -17.59 -31.27 5.58
C ASP A 422 -17.00 -32.10 6.73
N PHE A 423 -17.39 -31.79 7.96
CA PHE A 423 -16.93 -32.49 9.16
C PHE A 423 -17.97 -32.47 10.26
N THR A 424 -17.89 -33.46 11.15
CA THR A 424 -18.68 -33.53 12.38
C THR A 424 -17.79 -33.20 13.58
N LEU A 425 -18.19 -32.22 14.37
CA LEU A 425 -17.58 -31.95 15.66
C LEU A 425 -18.31 -32.77 16.72
N ASN A 426 -17.58 -33.61 17.47
CA ASN A 426 -18.14 -34.47 18.52
C ASN A 426 -18.00 -33.84 19.90
#